data_AF-A0AAD9G8Q6-F1
#
_entry.id   AF-A0AAD9G8Q6-F1
#
_cell.length_a   1.000
_cell.length_b   1.000
_cell.length_c   1.000
_cell.angle_alpha   90.00
_cell.angle_beta   90.00
_cell.angle_gamma   90.00
#
_symmetry.space_group_name_H-M   'P 1'
#
loop_
_entity.id
_entity.type
_entity.pdbx_description
1 polymer ?
#
loop_
_entity_poly.entity_id
_entity_poly.type
_entity_poly.pdbx_seq_one_letter_code
_entity_poly.pdbx_strand_id
1 'polypeptide(L)' 'MLARQTVRIARQTRAYSGLVNKESHIAADQKLFATVKRPTYIKRSSDGPLLTGMFLGLGIGFAQIIRGEVCMATGTGKKE' A
#
# COMPACT_ATOMS: atom_id res chain seq x y z
N MET A 1 -38.56 7.52 -22.12
CA MET A 1 -37.08 7.53 -22.16
C MET A 1 -36.41 8.57 -21.25
N LEU A 2 -37.12 9.56 -20.67
CA LEU A 2 -36.54 10.57 -19.77
C LEU A 2 -36.06 10.02 -18.40
N ALA A 3 -36.73 9.03 -17.82
CA ALA A 3 -36.38 8.50 -16.50
C ALA A 3 -35.00 7.83 -16.45
N ARG A 4 -34.48 7.31 -17.57
CA ARG A 4 -33.14 6.70 -17.63
C ARG A 4 -32.02 7.75 -17.68
N GLN A 5 -32.30 8.92 -18.24
CA GLN A 5 -31.34 10.04 -18.29
C GLN A 5 -31.23 10.73 -16.93
N THR A 6 -32.34 10.91 -16.21
CA THR A 6 -32.32 11.49 -14.84
C THR A 6 -31.57 10.60 -13.86
N VAL A 7 -31.71 9.27 -13.94
CA VAL A 7 -30.94 8.32 -13.11
C VAL A 7 -29.45 8.35 -13.42
N ARG A 8 -29.04 8.51 -14.69
CA ARG A 8 -27.63 8.66 -15.07
C ARG A 8 -27.02 9.96 -14.53
N ILE A 9 -27.76 11.06 -14.58
CA ILE A 9 -27.32 12.38 -14.06
C ILE A 9 -27.25 12.36 -12.53
N ALA A 10 -28.26 11.80 -11.85
CA ALA A 10 -28.26 11.65 -10.38
C ALA A 10 -27.16 10.71 -9.86
N ARG A 11 -26.76 9.71 -10.66
CA ARG A 11 -25.61 8.83 -10.34
C ARG A 11 -24.27 9.55 -10.52
N GLN A 12 -24.16 10.46 -11.48
CA GLN A 12 -22.94 11.24 -11.69
C GLN A 12 -22.73 12.32 -10.61
N THR A 13 -23.78 12.96 -10.11
CA THR A 13 -23.65 13.98 -9.05
C THR A 13 -23.23 13.41 -7.68
N ARG A 14 -23.56 12.13 -7.39
CA ARG A 14 -23.19 11.49 -6.11
C ARG A 14 -21.72 11.04 -6.04
N ALA A 15 -21.03 10.90 -7.17
CA ALA A 15 -19.62 10.47 -7.20
C ALA A 15 -18.62 11.62 -6.94
N TYR A 16 -18.99 12.87 -7.24
CA TYR A 16 -18.10 14.04 -7.08
C TYR A 16 -18.21 14.73 -5.71
N SER A 17 -19.22 14.40 -4.89
CA SER A 17 -19.47 15.07 -3.61
C SER A 17 -18.69 14.49 -2.41
N GLY A 18 -18.09 13.29 -2.55
CA GLY A 18 -17.42 12.59 -1.45
C GLY A 18 -15.92 12.86 -1.28
N LEU A 19 -15.28 13.57 -2.21
CA LEU A 19 -13.85 13.93 -2.12
C LEU A 19 -13.63 15.25 -1.39
N VAL A 20 -14.65 16.12 -1.35
CA VAL A 20 -14.59 17.45 -0.71
C VAL A 20 -15.05 17.40 0.76
N ASN A 21 -15.79 16.36 1.17
CA ASN A 21 -16.35 16.19 2.52
C ASN A 21 -15.59 15.17 3.40
N LYS A 22 -14.32 14.88 3.09
CA LYS A 22 -13.48 14.08 3.99
C LYS A 22 -12.84 15.02 5.01
N GLU A 23 -12.77 14.60 6.26
CA GLU A 23 -12.02 15.34 7.28
C GLU A 23 -10.58 15.55 6.81
N SER A 24 -10.11 16.79 6.87
CA SER A 24 -8.75 17.14 6.47
C SER A 24 -7.77 16.65 7.54
N HIS A 25 -6.89 15.73 7.17
CA HIS A 25 -5.80 15.27 8.04
C HIS A 25 -4.52 16.10 7.92
N ILE A 26 -4.52 17.16 7.09
CA ILE A 26 -3.31 17.92 6.75
C ILE A 26 -2.66 18.54 7.99
N ALA A 27 -3.44 19.21 8.84
CA ALA A 27 -2.90 19.83 10.05
C ALA A 27 -2.37 18.79 11.06
N ALA A 28 -3.05 17.64 11.15
CA ALA A 28 -2.63 16.54 12.00
C ALA A 28 -1.31 15.92 11.50
N ASP A 29 -1.19 15.72 10.19
CA ASP A 29 0.04 15.26 9.54
C ASP A 29 1.17 16.27 9.73
N GLN A 30 0.94 17.56 9.49
CA GLN A 30 1.97 18.61 9.71
C GLN A 30 2.50 18.59 11.14
N LYS A 31 1.61 18.48 12.13
CA LYS A 31 2.00 18.33 13.54
C LYS A 31 2.80 17.04 13.75
N LEU A 32 2.34 15.90 13.24
CA LEU A 32 3.03 14.61 13.35
C LEU A 32 4.45 14.69 12.79
N PHE A 33 4.60 15.25 11.59
CA PHE A 33 5.89 15.36 10.91
C PHE A 33 6.83 16.39 11.54
N ALA A 34 6.31 17.44 12.17
CA ALA A 34 7.14 18.42 12.87
C ALA A 34 7.56 17.98 14.29
N THR A 35 6.73 17.18 14.98
CA THR A 35 6.90 16.93 16.42
C THR A 35 7.51 15.57 16.74
N VAL A 36 7.23 14.54 15.93
CA VAL A 36 7.69 13.18 16.22
C VAL A 36 9.12 12.99 15.75
N LYS A 37 10.02 12.72 16.70
CA LYS A 37 11.44 12.40 16.46
C LYS A 37 11.63 10.94 16.05
N ARG A 38 11.10 10.58 14.88
CA ARG A 38 11.32 9.29 14.22
C ARG A 38 11.70 9.53 12.74
N PRO A 39 12.39 8.57 12.10
CA PRO A 39 12.66 8.65 10.67
C PRO A 39 11.36 8.84 9.87
N THR A 40 11.42 9.59 8.77
CA THR A 40 10.25 9.97 7.97
C THR A 40 9.42 8.79 7.47
N TYR A 41 10.05 7.63 7.27
CA TYR A 41 9.43 6.40 6.80
C TYR A 41 8.80 5.53 7.92
N ILE A 42 8.85 5.96 9.19
CA ILE A 42 8.20 5.26 10.34
C ILE A 42 7.47 6.24 11.28
N LYS A 43 6.94 7.35 10.73
CA LYS A 43 6.31 8.38 11.58
C LYS A 43 4.91 8.00 12.03
N ARG A 44 4.14 7.32 11.19
CA ARG A 44 2.80 6.85 11.55
C ARG A 44 2.88 5.50 12.26
N SER A 45 1.90 5.22 13.09
CA SER A 45 1.77 3.93 13.76
C SER A 45 1.56 2.77 12.76
N SER A 46 0.93 3.05 11.61
CA SER A 46 0.75 2.11 10.51
C SER A 46 2.04 1.73 9.78
N ASP A 47 3.07 2.56 9.86
CA ASP A 47 4.30 2.37 9.09
C ASP A 47 5.12 1.19 9.60
N GLY A 48 5.05 0.89 10.91
CA GLY A 48 5.77 -0.24 11.51
C GLY A 48 5.34 -1.61 10.94
N PRO A 49 4.05 -1.95 10.98
CA PRO A 49 3.53 -3.17 10.35
C PRO A 49 3.83 -3.23 8.84
N LEU A 50 3.70 -2.11 8.13
CA LEU A 50 3.94 -2.04 6.68
C LEU A 50 5.42 -2.31 6.34
N LEU A 51 6.34 -1.68 7.09
CA LEU A 51 7.77 -1.90 6.94
C LEU A 51 8.16 -3.36 7.27
N THR A 52 7.56 -3.92 8.31
CA THR A 52 7.77 -5.33 8.69
C THR A 52 7.33 -6.28 7.58
N GLY A 53 6.14 -6.06 7.00
CA GLY A 53 5.65 -6.85 5.87
C GLY A 53 6.57 -6.76 4.65
N MET A 54 7.10 -5.57 4.35
CA MET A 54 8.05 -5.36 3.26
C MET A 54 9.36 -6.15 3.48
N PHE A 55 9.94 -6.10 4.68
CA PHE A 55 11.17 -6.84 4.99
C PHE A 55 10.96 -8.36 4.97
N LEU A 56 9.81 -8.85 5.42
CA LEU A 56 9.48 -10.28 5.34
C LEU A 56 9.40 -10.74 3.88
N GLY A 57 8.71 -9.98 3.02
CA GLY A 57 8.64 -10.28 1.59
C GLY A 57 10.02 -10.29 0.92
N LEU A 58 10.86 -9.31 1.26
CA LEU A 58 12.23 -9.21 0.75
C LEU A 58 13.10 -10.38 1.23
N GLY A 59 13.01 -10.77 2.51
CA GLY A 59 13.74 -11.92 3.05
C GLY A 59 13.33 -13.24 2.39
N ILE A 60 12.04 -13.44 2.15
CA ILE A 60 11.53 -14.61 1.42
C ILE A 60 12.06 -14.63 -0.01
N GLY A 61 12.06 -13.48 -0.71
CA GLY A 61 12.64 -13.36 -2.04
C GLY A 61 14.13 -13.70 -2.08
N PHE A 62 14.89 -13.20 -1.11
CA PHE A 62 16.33 -13.48 -1.00
C PHE A 62 16.62 -14.97 -0.74
N ALA A 63 15.84 -15.61 0.12
CA ALA A 63 15.95 -17.04 0.36
C ALA A 63 15.67 -17.87 -0.91
N GLN A 64 14.71 -17.44 -1.74
CA GLN A 64 14.44 -18.09 -3.03
C GLN A 64 15.59 -17.93 -4.02
N ILE A 65 16.24 -16.75 -4.06
CA ILE A 65 17.43 -16.52 -4.90
C ILE A 65 18.55 -17.48 -4.49
N ILE A 66 18.91 -17.50 -3.21
CA ILE A 66 19.96 -18.39 -2.70
C ILE A 66 19.63 -19.86 -3.00
N ARG A 67 18.39 -20.28 -2.75
CA ARG A 67 17.95 -21.64 -3.06
C ARG A 67 18.11 -21.95 -4.55
N GLY A 68 17.73 -21.01 -5.42
CA GLY A 68 17.89 -21.13 -6.87
C GLY A 68 19.36 -21.33 -7.27
N GLU A 69 20.26 -20.50 -6.75
CA GLU A 69 21.70 -20.61 -7.01
C GLU A 69 22.26 -21.96 -6.54
N VAL A 70 21.91 -22.41 -5.33
CA VAL A 70 22.34 -23.71 -4.81
C VAL A 70 21.83 -24.87 -5.65
N CYS A 71 20.56 -24.85 -6.06
CA CYS A 71 20.00 -25.87 -6.94
C CYS A 71 20.69 -25.90 -8.31
N MET A 72 21.00 -24.73 -8.90
CA MET A 72 21.75 -24.64 -10.15
C MET A 72 23.18 -25.19 -9.99
N ALA A 73 23.88 -24.83 -8.92
CA ALA A 73 25.24 -25.27 -8.65
C ALA A 73 25.34 -26.79 -8.39
N THR A 74 24.33 -27.38 -7.74
CA THR A 74 24.31 -28.81 -7.39
C THR A 74 23.58 -29.68 -8.41
N GLY A 75 22.95 -29.08 -9.42
CA GLY A 75 22.14 -29.80 -10.40
C GLY A 75 20.87 -30.45 -9.83
N THR A 76 20.42 -30.02 -8.64
CA THR A 76 19.28 -30.59 -7.92
C THR A 76 17.97 -29.83 -8.19
N GLY A 77 16.82 -30.41 -7.81
CA GLY A 77 15.54 -29.69 -7.84
C GLY A 77 14.89 -29.53 -9.22
N LYS A 78 15.35 -30.28 -10.22
CA LYS A 78 14.66 -30.38 -11.52
C LYS A 78 13.35 -31.15 -11.33
N LYS A 79 12.28 -30.70 -12.00
CA LYS A 79 11.09 -31.53 -12.17
C LYS A 79 11.41 -32.64 -13.16
N GLU A 80 10.93 -33.84 -12.88
CA GLU A 80 10.85 -34.94 -13.84
C GLU A 80 10.00 -34.56 -15.05
#